data_AF-G8DZ85-F1
#
_entry.id   AF-G8DZ85-F1
#
_cell.length_a   1.000
_cell.length_b   1.000
_cell.length_c   1.000
_cell.angle_alpha   90.00
_cell.angle_beta   90.00
_cell.angle_gamma   90.00
#
_symmetry.space_group_name_H-M   'P 1'
#
loop_
_entity.id
_entity.type
_entity.pdbx_description
1 polymer ?
#
loop_
_entity_poly.entity_id
_entity_poly.type
_entity_poly.pdbx_seq_one_letter_code
_entity_poly.pdbx_strand_id
1 'polypeptide(L)'
;SLIVEALHDNNSSRGGGETLISRLTMQRWLEVDKNWTPHEHKTEHTVMSLEFRVTCDEHYYGTGCASLCRPRDDRFGHYKCSPEGERVCLSGWKGDYCSEPQCLPGCDEHHGHCNKPNECV
;
A
#
# COMPACT_ATOMS: atom_id res chain seq x y z
N SER A 1 17.04 -5.08 -6.65
CA SER A 1 18.35 -5.15 -5.97
C SER A 1 18.56 -3.85 -5.21
N LEU A 2 19.28 -3.88 -4.09
CA LEU A 2 19.70 -2.68 -3.35
C LEU A 2 21.23 -2.64 -3.31
N ILE A 3 21.79 -1.49 -3.67
CA ILE A 3 23.22 -1.21 -3.63
C ILE A 3 23.39 0.07 -2.81
N VAL A 4 24.26 0.02 -1.80
CA VAL A 4 24.59 1.16 -0.94
C VAL A 4 26.09 1.36 -0.96
N GLU A 5 26.53 2.57 -1.28
CA GLU A 5 27.95 2.92 -1.43
C GLU A 5 28.30 4.04 -0.46
N ALA A 6 29.37 3.82 0.30
CA ALA A 6 30.01 4.85 1.09
C ALA A 6 31.16 5.42 0.26
N LEU A 7 31.10 6.72 -0.05
CA LEU A 7 32.05 7.43 -0.90
C LEU A 7 32.75 8.52 -0.09
N HIS A 8 34.04 8.73 -0.37
CA HIS A 8 34.80 9.89 0.11
C HIS A 8 34.81 10.96 -0.99
N ASP A 9 34.27 12.14 -0.68
CA ASP A 9 34.33 13.30 -1.56
C ASP A 9 35.64 14.07 -1.34
N ASN A 10 36.49 14.08 -2.37
CA ASN A 10 37.70 14.87 -2.41
C ASN A 10 37.37 16.26 -2.98
N ASN A 11 36.91 17.17 -2.12
CA ASN A 11 36.52 18.56 -2.43
C ASN A 11 37.68 19.41 -2.99
N SER A 12 38.15 19.03 -4.16
CA SER A 12 39.11 19.75 -4.98
C SER A 12 38.33 20.31 -6.14
N SER A 13 38.27 21.64 -6.19
CA SER A 13 37.47 22.50 -7.08
C SER A 13 37.77 22.34 -8.59
N ARG A 14 38.47 21.27 -8.98
CA ARG A 14 38.77 20.86 -10.35
C ARG A 14 38.81 19.34 -10.45
N GLY A 15 37.64 18.70 -10.58
CA GLY A 15 37.52 17.32 -11.05
C GLY A 15 38.12 16.25 -10.14
N GLY A 16 38.17 16.48 -8.82
CA GLY A 16 38.49 15.43 -7.86
C GLY A 16 37.42 14.34 -7.87
N GLY A 17 37.80 13.12 -8.24
CA GLY A 17 36.88 11.99 -8.29
C GLY A 17 36.51 11.49 -6.89
N GLU A 18 35.29 10.96 -6.77
CA GLU A 18 34.81 10.25 -5.59
C GLU A 18 35.60 8.95 -5.39
N THR A 19 36.03 8.66 -4.17
CA THR A 19 36.72 7.41 -3.84
C THR A 19 35.81 6.47 -3.06
N LEU A 20 35.61 5.24 -3.54
CA LEU A 20 34.78 4.24 -2.87
C LEU A 20 35.45 3.73 -1.59
N ILE A 21 34.75 3.84 -0.46
CA ILE A 21 35.17 3.34 0.85
C ILE A 21 34.63 1.92 1.08
N SER A 22 33.33 1.72 0.81
CA SER A 22 32.65 0.43 1.04
C SER A 22 31.40 0.33 0.16
N ARG A 23 31.06 -0.90 -0.25
CA ARG A 23 29.87 -1.19 -1.06
C ARG A 23 29.13 -2.38 -0.46
N LEU A 24 27.86 -2.18 -0.16
CA LEU A 24 26.90 -3.23 0.15
C LEU A 24 26.06 -3.52 -1.10
N THR A 25 25.90 -4.80 -1.44
CA THR A 25 24.98 -5.25 -2.48
C THR A 25 24.08 -6.34 -1.90
N MET A 26 22.77 -6.16 -2.04
CA MET A 26 21.80 -7.18 -1.62
C MET A 26 20.77 -7.46 -2.72
N GLN A 27 20.47 -8.74 -2.87
CA GLN A 27 19.45 -9.24 -3.77
C GLN A 27 18.52 -10.16 -2.99
N ARG A 28 17.41 -9.59 -2.51
CA ARG A 28 16.35 -10.32 -1.84
C ARG A 28 15.00 -9.72 -2.17
N TRP A 29 13.96 -10.54 -2.10
CA TRP A 29 12.60 -10.07 -2.04
C TRP A 29 12.32 -9.45 -0.67
N LEU A 30 11.48 -8.42 -0.64
CA LEU A 30 11.00 -7.80 0.58
C LEU A 30 9.49 -7.59 0.43
N GLU A 31 8.73 -8.17 1.35
CA GLU A 31 7.29 -7.96 1.46
C GLU A 31 6.97 -6.55 1.91
N VAL A 32 5.76 -6.09 1.59
CA VAL A 32 5.21 -4.86 2.16
C VAL A 32 5.02 -5.03 3.66
N ASP A 33 5.66 -4.19 4.45
CA ASP A 33 5.51 -4.15 5.91
C ASP A 33 5.74 -2.72 6.42
N LYS A 34 4.98 -2.33 7.43
CA LYS A 34 5.16 -1.06 8.15
C LYS A 34 6.39 -1.12 9.06
N ASN A 35 6.82 -2.30 9.46
CA ASN A 35 7.99 -2.48 10.31
C ASN A 35 9.29 -2.32 9.52
N TRP A 36 10.29 -1.73 10.17
CA TRP A 36 11.63 -1.62 9.62
C TRP A 36 12.34 -2.97 9.64
N THR A 37 13.01 -3.30 8.55
CA THR A 37 13.91 -4.46 8.51
C THR A 37 15.35 -3.97 8.75
N PRO A 38 15.98 -4.32 9.89
CA PRO A 38 17.36 -3.95 10.14
C PRO A 38 18.33 -4.82 9.34
N HIS A 39 19.45 -4.22 8.97
CA HIS A 39 20.54 -4.91 8.29
C HIS A 39 21.89 -4.31 8.69
N GLU A 40 22.84 -5.19 8.97
CA GLU A 40 24.20 -4.82 9.31
C GLU A 40 25.16 -5.51 8.32
N HIS A 41 26.00 -4.71 7.67
CA HIS A 41 27.05 -5.16 6.78
C HIS A 41 28.41 -4.84 7.40
N LYS A 42 29.15 -5.90 7.72
CA LYS A 42 30.48 -5.82 8.32
C LYS A 42 31.53 -6.30 7.31
N THR A 43 32.56 -5.49 7.11
CA THR A 43 33.79 -5.86 6.42
C THR A 43 34.95 -5.84 7.43
N GLU A 44 36.18 -6.12 6.99
CA GLU A 44 37.36 -6.04 7.85
C GLU A 44 37.65 -4.63 8.37
N HIS A 45 37.16 -3.59 7.67
CA HIS A 45 37.51 -2.20 7.96
C HIS A 45 36.30 -1.28 8.16
N THR A 46 35.10 -1.73 7.80
CA THR A 46 33.89 -0.89 7.85
C THR A 46 32.71 -1.64 8.43
N VAL A 47 31.87 -0.93 9.16
CA VAL A 47 30.56 -1.41 9.60
C VAL A 47 29.51 -0.44 9.08
N MET A 48 28.51 -0.98 8.38
CA MET A 48 27.36 -0.24 7.86
C MET A 48 26.09 -0.84 8.46
N SER A 49 25.37 -0.04 9.24
CA SER A 49 24.06 -0.42 9.79
C SER A 49 22.98 0.42 9.11
N LEU A 50 21.95 -0.23 8.62
CA LEU A 50 20.84 0.40 7.91
C LEU A 50 19.53 -0.31 8.21
N GLU A 51 18.44 0.43 8.04
CA GLU A 51 17.09 -0.10 8.16
C GLU A 51 16.31 0.29 6.91
N PHE A 52 15.48 -0.62 6.41
CA PHE A 52 14.65 -0.36 5.24
C PHE A 52 13.32 -1.10 5.33
N ARG A 53 12.30 -0.55 4.68
CA ARG A 53 10.97 -1.14 4.56
C ARG A 53 10.37 -0.79 3.20
N VAL A 54 9.39 -1.57 2.77
CA VAL A 54 8.55 -1.27 1.60
C VAL A 54 7.14 -1.04 2.13
N THR A 55 6.56 0.12 1.85
CA THR A 55 5.20 0.48 2.26
C THR A 55 4.41 0.93 1.05
N CYS A 56 3.11 0.67 1.04
CA CYS A 56 2.23 1.19 0.01
C CYS A 56 1.95 2.68 0.20
N ASP A 57 1.71 3.34 -0.93
CA ASP A 57 1.14 4.68 -0.95
C ASP A 57 -0.28 4.66 -0.39
N GLU A 58 -0.79 5.86 -0.06
CA GLU A 58 -2.15 6.01 0.42
C GLU A 58 -3.16 5.39 -0.56
N HIS A 59 -4.09 4.61 -0.02
CA HIS A 59 -5.14 3.89 -0.76
C HIS A 59 -4.66 2.75 -1.66
N TYR A 60 -3.38 2.37 -1.62
CA TYR A 60 -2.86 1.17 -2.25
C TYR A 60 -2.60 0.07 -1.22
N TYR A 61 -2.92 -1.16 -1.60
CA TYR A 61 -2.92 -2.32 -0.71
C TYR A 61 -2.40 -3.58 -1.41
N GLY A 62 -2.29 -4.67 -0.65
CA GLY A 62 -1.79 -5.96 -1.11
C GLY A 62 -0.27 -6.06 -1.09
N THR A 63 0.24 -7.26 -1.37
CA THR A 63 1.67 -7.62 -1.28
C THR A 63 2.58 -6.85 -2.26
N GLY A 64 2.00 -6.22 -3.29
CA GLY A 64 2.73 -5.40 -4.26
C GLY A 64 2.18 -4.00 -4.44
N CYS A 65 1.33 -3.51 -3.53
CA CYS A 65 0.69 -2.19 -3.62
C CYS A 65 -0.07 -1.96 -4.92
N ALA A 66 -0.63 -3.02 -5.51
CA ALA A 66 -1.35 -2.96 -6.79
C ALA A 66 -2.87 -2.78 -6.62
N SER A 67 -3.41 -3.09 -5.44
CA SER A 67 -4.84 -2.98 -5.17
C SER A 67 -5.19 -1.56 -4.75
N LEU A 68 -5.87 -0.80 -5.62
CA LEU A 68 -6.33 0.56 -5.32
C LEU A 68 -7.73 0.53 -4.70
N CYS A 69 -7.87 1.07 -3.50
CA CYS A 69 -9.16 1.32 -2.86
C CYS A 69 -9.18 2.68 -2.14
N ARG A 70 -10.05 3.57 -2.61
CA ARG A 70 -10.36 4.85 -1.96
C ARG A 70 -11.76 4.76 -1.36
N PRO A 71 -11.93 4.96 -0.04
CA PRO A 71 -13.25 5.01 0.57
C PRO A 71 -14.14 6.02 -0.15
N ARG A 72 -15.43 5.70 -0.30
CA ARG A 72 -16.40 6.54 -1.00
C ARG A 72 -17.76 6.42 -0.33
N ASP A 73 -18.46 7.54 -0.25
CA ASP A 73 -19.83 7.61 0.27
C ASP A 73 -20.61 8.69 -0.50
N ASP A 74 -20.91 8.39 -1.76
CA ASP A 74 -21.62 9.26 -2.69
C ASP A 74 -22.47 8.43 -3.66
N ARG A 75 -23.08 9.08 -4.66
CA ARG A 75 -23.95 8.41 -5.65
C ARG A 75 -23.30 7.23 -6.38
N PHE A 76 -21.98 7.17 -6.47
CA PHE A 76 -21.24 6.14 -7.18
C PHE A 76 -20.79 4.98 -6.27
N GLY A 77 -21.04 5.04 -4.97
CA GLY A 77 -20.74 3.94 -4.06
C GLY A 77 -20.65 4.34 -2.60
N HIS A 78 -20.96 3.37 -1.75
CA HIS A 78 -21.01 3.51 -0.29
C HIS A 78 -20.15 2.40 0.33
N TYR A 79 -18.85 2.62 0.45
CA TYR A 79 -17.90 1.59 0.92
C TYR A 79 -16.67 2.17 1.64
N LYS A 80 -16.10 1.32 2.49
CA LYS A 80 -14.76 1.47 3.07
C LYS A 80 -13.80 0.45 2.47
N CYS A 81 -12.52 0.61 2.72
CA CYS A 81 -11.49 -0.33 2.25
C CYS A 81 -11.07 -1.25 3.39
N SER A 82 -10.96 -2.54 3.12
CA SER A 82 -10.36 -3.50 4.06
C SER A 82 -8.84 -3.29 4.15
N PRO A 83 -8.15 -3.89 5.13
CA PRO A 83 -6.68 -3.91 5.19
C PRO A 83 -6.01 -4.52 3.94
N GLU A 84 -6.71 -5.40 3.24
CA GLU A 84 -6.27 -6.05 1.99
C GLU A 84 -6.58 -5.19 0.75
N GLY A 85 -7.33 -4.09 0.92
CA GLY A 85 -7.74 -3.19 -0.16
C GLY A 85 -9.04 -3.59 -0.84
N GLU A 86 -9.81 -4.51 -0.27
CA GLU A 86 -11.11 -4.89 -0.80
C GLU A 86 -12.18 -3.85 -0.43
N ARG A 87 -13.17 -3.66 -1.32
CA ARG A 87 -14.31 -2.79 -1.02
C ARG A 87 -15.25 -3.49 -0.06
N VAL A 88 -15.50 -2.86 1.07
CA VAL A 88 -16.44 -3.31 2.09
C VAL A 88 -17.62 -2.36 2.10
N CYS A 89 -18.78 -2.82 1.64
CA CYS A 89 -19.99 -2.01 1.59
C CYS A 89 -20.38 -1.50 2.98
N LEU A 90 -20.85 -0.26 3.03
CA LEU A 90 -21.51 0.29 4.21
C LEU A 90 -22.83 -0.45 4.44
N SER A 91 -23.29 -0.48 5.69
CA SER A 91 -24.51 -1.18 6.07
C SER A 91 -25.70 -0.74 5.21
N GLY A 92 -26.39 -1.71 4.60
CA GLY A 92 -27.53 -1.46 3.75
C GLY A 92 -27.19 -1.22 2.27
N TRP A 93 -25.93 -1.39 1.86
CA TRP A 93 -25.50 -1.30 0.46
C TRP A 93 -24.91 -2.63 -0.03
N LYS A 94 -25.03 -2.90 -1.32
CA LYS A 94 -24.56 -4.13 -1.98
C LYS A 94 -24.09 -3.85 -3.43
N GLY A 95 -23.61 -4.89 -4.08
CA GLY A 95 -23.04 -4.85 -5.44
C GLY A 95 -21.54 -4.52 -5.43
N ASP A 96 -20.89 -4.69 -6.58
CA ASP A 96 -19.41 -4.61 -6.71
C ASP A 96 -18.83 -3.23 -6.33
N TYR A 97 -19.63 -2.18 -6.48
CA TYR A 97 -19.30 -0.79 -6.12
C TYR A 97 -20.09 -0.28 -4.92
N CYS A 98 -20.86 -1.14 -4.25
CA CYS A 98 -21.71 -0.77 -3.11
C CYS A 98 -22.63 0.41 -3.43
N SER A 99 -23.16 0.46 -4.65
CA SER A 99 -24.04 1.51 -5.16
C SER A 99 -25.50 1.08 -5.20
N GLU A 100 -25.79 -0.21 -4.93
CA GLU A 100 -27.15 -0.73 -4.89
C GLU A 100 -27.66 -0.75 -3.44
N PRO A 101 -28.84 -0.19 -3.14
CA PRO A 101 -29.41 -0.30 -1.82
C PRO A 101 -29.88 -1.75 -1.56
N GLN A 102 -29.70 -2.21 -0.33
CA GLN A 102 -30.29 -3.44 0.17
C GLN A 102 -31.71 -3.13 0.67
N CYS A 103 -32.72 -3.73 0.05
CA CYS A 103 -34.11 -3.52 0.41
C CYS A 103 -34.44 -4.14 1.77
N LEU A 104 -35.59 -3.75 2.33
CA LEU A 104 -36.08 -4.30 3.59
C LEU A 104 -36.16 -5.83 3.51
N PRO A 105 -35.73 -6.59 4.55
CA PRO A 105 -35.86 -8.04 4.55
C PRO A 105 -37.30 -8.50 4.31
N GLY A 106 -37.49 -9.40 3.34
CA GLY A 106 -38.82 -9.87 2.93
C GLY A 106 -39.50 -9.03 1.85
N CYS A 107 -38.84 -7.99 1.32
CA CYS A 107 -39.29 -7.31 0.11
C CYS A 107 -39.28 -8.29 -1.08
N ASP A 108 -40.37 -8.30 -1.86
CA ASP A 108 -40.53 -9.21 -2.99
C ASP A 108 -39.49 -8.90 -4.08
N GLU A 109 -38.78 -9.91 -4.58
CA GLU A 109 -37.70 -9.70 -5.56
C GLU A 109 -38.19 -9.36 -6.97
N HIS A 110 -39.44 -9.68 -7.30
CA HIS A 110 -40.03 -9.46 -8.63
C HIS A 110 -40.95 -8.24 -8.68
N HIS A 111 -41.58 -7.90 -7.55
CA HIS A 111 -42.61 -6.86 -7.45
C HIS A 111 -42.22 -5.71 -6.50
N GLY A 112 -41.17 -5.88 -5.69
CA GLY A 112 -40.68 -4.88 -4.76
C GLY A 112 -39.36 -4.26 -5.23
N HIS A 113 -39.17 -2.98 -4.92
CA HIS A 113 -37.89 -2.31 -5.12
C HIS A 113 -37.58 -1.32 -3.99
N CYS A 114 -36.35 -0.85 -3.94
CA CYS A 114 -35.92 0.16 -2.99
C CYS A 114 -34.98 1.17 -3.64
N ASN A 115 -35.21 2.45 -3.35
CA ASN A 115 -34.31 3.53 -3.79
C ASN A 115 -33.32 3.91 -2.70
N LYS A 116 -33.61 3.57 -1.44
CA LYS A 116 -32.70 3.69 -0.31
C LYS A 116 -32.65 2.38 0.49
N PRO A 117 -31.59 2.19 1.29
CA PRO A 117 -31.50 1.02 2.16
C PRO A 117 -32.70 0.87 3.08
N ASN A 118 -33.18 -0.37 3.27
CA ASN A 118 -34.30 -0.74 4.12
C ASN A 118 -35.67 -0.17 3.72
N GLU A 119 -35.83 0.29 2.47
CA GLU A 119 -37.15 0.57 1.89
C GLU A 119 -37.70 -0.67 1.17
N CYS A 120 -39.02 -0.68 0.93
CA CYS A 120 -39.69 -1.59 0.01
C CYS A 120 -40.92 -0.88 -0.55
N VAL A 121 -40.97 -0.73 -1.87
CA VAL A 121 -42.02 -0.05 -2.63
C VAL A 121 -42.57 -0.99 -3.69
#